data_AF-A0A0C9ZL78-F1
#
_entry.id   AF-A0A0C9ZL78-F1
#
_cell.length_a   1.000
_cell.length_b   1.000
_cell.length_c   1.000
_cell.angle_alpha   90.00
_cell.angle_beta   90.00
_cell.angle_gamma   90.00
#
_symmetry.space_group_name_H-M   'P 1'
#
loop_
_entity.id
_entity.type
_entity.pdbx_description
1 polymer ?
#
loop_
_entity_poly.entity_id
_entity_poly.type
_entity_poly.pdbx_seq_one_letter_code
_entity_poly.pdbx_strand_id
1 'polypeptide(L)'
;VYPCLSQMAVDFLTIPATSVDVEHLFSHGCILLSHTQSHLSAQSVWALLCLSSWSVDGFIKSADIHKLTTLDEIEGDSDIELMPGWDAITIQ
;
A
#
# COMPACT_ATOMS: atom_id res chain seq x y z
N VAL A 1 -3.90 -31.29 -17.73
CA VAL A 1 -3.82 -30.04 -16.94
C VAL A 1 -2.40 -29.52 -17.07
N TYR A 2 -2.21 -28.26 -17.49
CA TYR A 2 -0.89 -27.69 -17.78
C TYR A 2 -0.55 -26.58 -16.77
N PRO A 3 -0.05 -26.93 -15.57
CA PRO A 3 0.12 -25.96 -14.48
C PRO A 3 1.09 -24.82 -14.83
N CYS A 4 2.18 -25.12 -15.56
CA CYS A 4 3.15 -24.11 -15.97
C CYS A 4 2.61 -23.16 -17.06
N LEU A 5 1.78 -23.68 -17.97
CA LEU A 5 1.17 -22.87 -19.03
C LEU A 5 0.10 -21.95 -18.47
N SER A 6 -0.70 -22.44 -17.51
CA SER A 6 -1.66 -21.59 -16.81
C SER A 6 -0.97 -20.49 -16.02
N GLN A 7 0.16 -20.77 -15.36
CA GLN A 7 0.91 -19.74 -14.63
C GLN A 7 1.44 -18.66 -15.57
N MET A 8 2.08 -19.05 -16.68
CA MET A 8 2.53 -18.06 -17.69
C MET A 8 1.39 -17.21 -18.23
N ALA A 9 0.24 -17.81 -18.52
CA ALA A 9 -0.92 -17.07 -19.01
C ALA A 9 -1.43 -16.06 -17.97
N VAL A 10 -1.49 -16.44 -16.70
CA VAL A 10 -1.86 -15.53 -15.60
C VAL A 10 -0.86 -14.39 -15.50
N ASP A 11 0.44 -14.68 -15.50
CA ASP A 11 1.49 -13.66 -15.39
C ASP A 11 1.39 -12.64 -16.54
N PHE A 12 1.19 -13.12 -17.78
CA PHE A 12 1.03 -12.25 -18.95
C PHE A 12 -0.25 -11.41 -18.92
N LEU A 13 -1.37 -11.98 -18.46
CA LEU A 13 -2.67 -11.30 -18.45
C LEU A 13 -2.83 -10.35 -17.25
N THR A 14 -2.02 -10.50 -16.20
CA THR A 14 -2.05 -9.65 -15.00
C THR A 14 -1.31 -8.32 -15.23
N ILE A 15 -0.42 -8.25 -16.23
CA ILE A 15 0.24 -7.00 -16.60
C ILE A 15 -0.82 -6.07 -17.22
N PRO A 16 -1.11 -4.91 -16.61
CA PRO A 16 -2.06 -3.97 -17.19
C PRO A 16 -1.51 -3.50 -18.54
N ALA A 17 -2.36 -3.57 -19.57
CA ALA A 17 -1.98 -3.17 -20.93
C ALA A 17 -1.69 -1.67 -21.08
N THR A 18 -2.03 -0.87 -20.06
CA THR A 18 -1.98 0.59 -20.08
C THR A 18 -1.50 1.14 -18.74
N SER A 19 -0.77 2.27 -18.76
CA SER A 19 -0.37 3.03 -17.56
C SER A 19 -1.54 3.70 -16.82
N VAL A 20 -2.76 3.63 -17.38
CA VAL A 20 -3.95 4.33 -16.89
C VAL A 20 -4.25 4.02 -15.44
N ASP A 21 -4.08 2.77 -14.98
CA ASP A 21 -4.36 2.42 -13.58
C ASP A 21 -3.39 3.09 -12.60
N VAL A 22 -2.12 3.19 -12.99
CA VAL A 22 -1.08 3.87 -12.20
C VAL A 22 -1.33 5.38 -12.24
N GLU A 23 -1.64 5.96 -13.41
CA GLU A 23 -1.94 7.38 -13.55
C GLU A 23 -3.22 7.78 -12.79
N HIS A 24 -4.24 6.92 -12.78
CA HIS A 24 -5.46 7.10 -12.01
C HIS A 24 -5.18 7.05 -10.51
N LEU A 25 -4.36 6.10 -10.05
CA LEU A 25 -3.90 6.03 -8.67
C LEU A 25 -3.12 7.29 -8.27
N PHE A 26 -2.22 7.79 -9.13
CA PHE A 26 -1.51 9.05 -8.89
C PHE A 26 -2.43 10.26 -8.92
N SER A 27 -3.43 10.31 -9.80
CA SER A 27 -4.37 11.42 -9.88
C SER A 27 -5.29 11.48 -8.65
N HIS A 28 -5.87 10.35 -8.25
CA HIS A 28 -6.68 10.24 -7.03
C HIS A 28 -5.82 10.37 -5.76
N GLY A 29 -4.63 9.78 -5.75
CA GLY A 29 -3.66 9.85 -4.67
C GLY A 29 -3.08 11.26 -4.51
N CYS A 30 -2.96 12.05 -5.57
CA CYS A 30 -2.56 13.46 -5.49
C CYS A 30 -3.54 14.31 -4.67
N ILE A 31 -4.82 13.94 -4.57
CA ILE A 31 -5.78 14.63 -3.69
C ILE A 31 -5.44 14.35 -2.21
N LEU A 32 -5.04 13.13 -1.89
CA LEU A 32 -4.49 12.77 -0.56
C LEU A 32 -3.14 13.46 -0.29
N LEU A 33 -2.30 13.58 -1.32
CA LEU A 33 -0.95 14.15 -1.22
C LEU A 33 -0.95 15.68 -1.12
N SER A 34 -1.87 16.35 -1.82
CA SER A 34 -1.85 17.81 -2.00
C SER A 34 -2.64 18.57 -0.93
N HIS A 35 -3.63 17.97 -0.29
CA HIS A 35 -4.49 18.70 0.67
C HIS A 35 -4.00 18.61 2.13
N THR A 36 -3.15 17.64 2.49
CA THR A 36 -2.83 17.42 3.92
C THR A 36 -1.36 17.41 4.35
N GLN A 37 -0.32 17.14 3.54
CA GLN A 37 1.04 17.00 4.14
C GLN A 37 2.21 17.33 3.20
N SER A 38 2.86 18.49 3.40
CA SER A 38 4.18 18.82 2.83
C SER A 38 5.36 18.20 3.59
N HIS A 39 5.14 17.12 4.36
CA HIS A 39 6.18 16.47 5.18
C HIS A 39 6.05 14.93 5.24
N LEU A 40 5.32 14.31 4.30
CA LEU A 40 5.32 12.85 4.18
C LEU A 40 6.58 12.40 3.42
N SER A 41 7.43 11.62 4.07
CA SER A 41 8.48 10.86 3.40
C SER A 41 7.89 9.98 2.30
N ALA A 42 8.66 9.67 1.25
CA ALA A 42 8.24 8.73 0.22
C ALA A 42 7.71 7.42 0.83
N GLN A 43 8.34 6.94 1.91
CA GLN A 43 7.93 5.72 2.60
C GLN A 43 6.53 5.78 3.19
N SER A 44 6.12 6.91 3.79
CA SER A 44 4.78 7.04 4.36
C SER A 44 3.71 7.17 3.28
N VAL A 45 4.04 7.75 2.12
CA VAL A 45 3.16 7.75 0.95
C VAL A 45 2.94 6.32 0.42
N TRP A 46 3.99 5.53 0.28
CA TRP A 46 3.88 4.12 -0.12
C TRP A 46 3.04 3.31 0.86
N ALA A 47 3.27 3.48 2.17
CA ALA A 47 2.50 2.79 3.20
C ALA A 47 1.01 3.15 3.16
N LEU A 48 0.67 4.43 2.94
CA LEU A 48 -0.72 4.89 2.80
C LEU A 48 -1.39 4.33 1.54
N LEU A 49 -0.68 4.23 0.42
CA LEU A 49 -1.20 3.64 -0.81
C LEU A 49 -1.50 2.14 -0.63
N CYS A 50 -0.58 1.39 0.00
CA CYS A 50 -0.80 -0.03 0.33
C CYS A 50 -1.96 -0.20 1.32
N LEU A 51 -2.05 0.67 2.34
CA LEU A 51 -3.16 0.64 3.28
C LEU A 51 -4.50 0.90 2.59
N SER A 52 -4.53 1.84 1.64
CA SER A 52 -5.72 2.15 0.85
C SER A 52 -6.14 0.96 -0.03
N SER A 53 -5.21 0.28 -0.69
CA SER A 53 -5.55 -0.89 -1.51
C SER A 53 -6.07 -2.04 -0.66
N TRP A 54 -5.40 -2.35 0.46
CA TRP A 54 -5.84 -3.39 1.39
C TRP A 54 -7.20 -3.10 2.05
N SER A 55 -7.54 -1.83 2.24
CA SER A 55 -8.85 -1.43 2.75
C SER A 55 -9.96 -1.75 1.74
N VAL A 56 -9.71 -1.56 0.44
CA VAL A 56 -10.69 -1.87 -0.62
C VAL A 56 -10.88 -3.38 -0.75
N ASP A 57 -9.79 -4.14 -0.62
CA ASP A 57 -9.80 -5.60 -0.68
C ASP A 57 -10.34 -6.27 0.60
N GLY A 58 -10.67 -5.48 1.63
CA GLY A 58 -11.26 -5.97 2.88
C GLY A 58 -10.28 -6.70 3.80
N PHE A 59 -8.97 -6.57 3.57
CA PHE A 59 -7.94 -7.16 4.43
C PHE A 59 -7.83 -6.45 5.80
N ILE A 60 -8.34 -5.23 5.92
CA ILE A 60 -8.28 -4.42 7.13
C ILE A 60 -9.63 -4.49 7.87
N LYS A 61 -9.61 -4.98 9.11
CA LYS A 61 -10.79 -4.93 9.99
C LYS A 61 -10.95 -3.53 10.55
N SER A 62 -12.17 -2.99 10.51
CA SER A 62 -12.49 -1.67 11.09
C SER A 62 -12.13 -1.56 12.58
N ALA A 63 -12.14 -2.68 13.31
CA ALA A 63 -11.70 -2.76 14.70
C ALA A 63 -10.21 -2.43 14.89
N ASP A 64 -9.36 -2.72 13.90
CA ASP A 64 -7.93 -2.42 13.97
C ASP A 64 -7.66 -0.94 13.64
N ILE A 65 -8.45 -0.35 12.74
CA ILE A 65 -8.41 1.10 12.46
C ILE A 65 -8.71 1.91 13.72
N HIS A 66 -9.75 1.53 14.48
CA HIS A 66 -10.11 2.22 15.72
C HIS A 66 -9.00 2.16 16.77
N LYS A 67 -8.23 1.07 16.85
CA LYS A 67 -7.09 0.96 17.77
C LYS A 67 -5.94 1.90 17.38
N LEU A 68 -5.72 2.07 16.08
CA LEU A 68 -4.70 3.01 15.56
C LEU A 68 -5.08 4.46 15.87
N THR A 69 -6.37 4.82 15.76
CA THR A 69 -6.83 6.17 16.12
C THR A 69 -6.71 6.48 17.62
N THR A 70 -6.72 5.46 18.47
CA THR A 70 -6.53 5.60 19.92
C THR A 70 -5.08 5.51 20.37
N LEU A 71 -4.15 5.24 19.47
CA LEU A 71 -2.73 5.20 19.79
C LEU A 71 -2.20 6.63 19.86
N ASP A 72 -1.52 6.99 20.95
CA ASP A 72 -0.85 8.29 21.04
C ASP A 72 0.15 8.43 19.89
N GLU A 73 0.18 9.62 19.28
CA GLU A 73 1.21 9.99 18.32
C GLU A 73 2.56 9.83 19.02
N ILE A 74 3.43 8.98 18.46
CA ILE A 74 4.77 8.78 18.99
C ILE A 74 5.52 10.11 18.80
N GLU A 75 5.77 10.82 19.89
CA GLU A 75 6.58 12.04 19.90
C GLU A 75 8.04 11.65 19.63
N GLY A 76 8.43 11.65 18.36
CA GLY A 76 9.78 11.28 17.94
C GLY A 76 9.92 11.24 16.43
N ASP A 77 10.27 12.39 15.83
CA ASP A 77 10.86 12.53 14.49
C ASP A 77 12.30 11.95 14.46
N SER A 78 12.50 10.78 15.04
CA SER A 78 13.73 10.01 14.89
C SER A 78 13.43 8.92 13.89
N ASP A 79 14.19 8.88 12.78
CA ASP A 79 14.19 7.78 11.82
C ASP A 79 14.16 6.44 12.59
N ILE A 80 12.97 5.84 12.72
CA ILE A 80 12.82 4.55 13.37
C ILE A 80 13.49 3.57 12.42
N GLU A 81 14.68 3.09 12.77
CA GLU A 81 15.31 1.97 12.06
C GLU A 81 14.39 0.76 12.18
N LEU A 82 13.50 0.60 11.19
CA LEU A 82 12.64 -0.56 11.06
C LEU A 82 13.53 -1.78 10.89
N MET A 83 13.19 -2.86 11.60
CA MET A 83 13.95 -4.10 11.50
C MET A 83 13.99 -4.59 10.04
N PRO A 84 15.12 -5.13 9.56
CA PRO A 84 15.23 -5.64 8.20
C PRO A 84 14.18 -6.73 7.97
N GLY A 85 13.31 -6.53 6.97
CA GLY A 85 12.19 -7.44 6.67
C GLY A 85 10.85 -7.07 7.32
N TRP A 86 10.70 -5.89 7.95
CA TRP A 86 9.40 -5.34 8.35
C TRP A 86 8.39 -5.32 7.20
N ASP A 87 8.88 -5.08 5.98
CA ASP A 87 8.11 -4.94 4.74
C ASP A 87 7.96 -6.25 3.96
N ALA A 88 8.45 -7.37 4.50
CA ALA A 88 8.38 -8.67 3.83
C ALA A 88 6.96 -9.24 3.86
N ILE A 89 6.23 -9.05 2.76
CA ILE A 89 4.94 -9.71 2.54
C ILE A 89 5.22 -11.15 2.12
N THR A 90 5.07 -12.09 3.07
CA THR A 90 5.17 -13.51 2.76
C THR A 90 3.86 -13.97 2.14
N ILE A 91 3.84 -14.15 0.82
CA ILE A 91 2.69 -14.73 0.11
C ILE A 91 2.85 -16.25 0.19
N GLN A 92 1.88 -16.93 0.82
CA GLN A 92 1.83 -18.39 0.97
C GLN A 92 1.01 -19.03 -0.16
#